data_AF-A0A336ND44-F1
#
_entry.id   AF-A0A336ND44-F1
#
_cell.length_a   1.000
_cell.length_b   1.000
_cell.length_c   1.000
_cell.angle_alpha   90.00
_cell.angle_beta   90.00
_cell.angle_gamma   90.00
#
_symmetry.space_group_name_H-M   'P 1'
#
loop_
_entity.id
_entity.type
_entity.pdbx_description
1 polymer ?
#
loop_
_entity_poly.entity_id
_entity_poly.type
_entity_poly.pdbx_seq_one_letter_code
_entity_poly.pdbx_strand_id
1 'polypeptide(L)' 'MKTLKTALILTALLSGVAQAETLKCADSDELCWQQAANAEWREEFGDMPPPLTAEAEKEVRAWLAKHYPNTDFSNP' A
#
# COMPACT_ATOMS: atom_id res chain seq x y z
N MET A 1 14.15 16.49 46.70
CA MET A 1 14.46 15.84 45.40
C MET A 1 13.21 15.17 44.82
N LYS A 2 12.24 15.93 44.28
CA LYS A 2 11.01 15.36 43.66
C LYS A 2 10.74 15.89 42.24
N THR A 3 11.61 16.76 41.72
CA THR A 3 11.45 17.44 40.44
C THR A 3 12.24 16.81 39.28
N LEU A 4 13.17 15.88 39.56
CA LEU A 4 13.97 15.24 38.48
C LEU A 4 13.22 14.14 37.71
N LYS A 5 12.21 13.50 38.29
CA LYS A 5 11.49 12.40 37.62
C LYS A 5 10.55 12.89 36.51
N THR A 6 10.05 14.13 36.63
CA THR A 6 9.11 14.70 35.65
C THR A 6 9.80 15.10 34.34
N ALA A 7 11.10 15.41 34.38
CA ALA A 7 11.86 15.80 33.19
C ALA A 7 12.22 14.61 32.27
N LEU A 8 12.40 13.42 32.84
CA LEU A 8 12.76 12.20 32.07
C LEU A 8 11.60 11.64 31.23
N ILE A 9 10.35 11.90 31.63
CA ILE A 9 9.17 11.42 30.89
C ILE A 9 8.90 12.31 29.66
N LEU A 10 9.23 13.60 29.70
CA LEU A 10 9.04 14.51 28.55
C LEU A 10 10.00 14.22 27.39
N THR A 11 11.19 13.67 27.65
CA THR A 11 12.14 13.32 26.58
C THR A 11 11.75 12.05 25.81
N ALA A 12 11.01 11.13 26.44
CA ALA A 12 10.50 9.93 25.78
C ALA A 12 9.33 10.23 24.83
N LEU A 13 8.50 11.24 25.12
CA LEU A 13 7.36 11.63 24.28
C LEU A 13 7.80 12.33 22.97
N LEU A 14 8.97 12.98 22.96
CA LEU A 14 9.56 13.56 21.74
C LEU A 14 10.22 12.52 20.83
N SER A 15 10.41 11.28 21.29
CA SER A 15 10.88 10.18 20.45
C SER A 15 9.75 9.56 19.59
N GLY A 16 8.49 9.99 19.81
CA GLY A 16 7.29 9.41 19.17
C GLY A 16 6.96 9.93 17.77
N VAL A 17 7.72 10.88 17.21
CA VAL A 17 7.51 11.40 15.85
C VAL A 17 8.82 11.42 15.04
N ALA A 18 9.64 10.40 15.24
CA ALA A 18 10.77 10.15 14.36
C ALA A 18 10.96 8.65 14.16
N GLN A 19 9.86 7.92 13.95
CA GLN A 19 9.93 6.92 12.90
C GLN A 19 9.93 7.75 11.61
N ALA A 20 11.13 8.21 11.23
CA ALA A 20 11.38 8.36 9.80
C ALA A 20 11.00 6.99 9.25
N GLU A 21 9.83 6.89 8.63
CA GLU A 21 9.56 5.78 7.72
C GLU A 21 10.80 5.74 6.85
N THR A 22 11.64 4.74 7.07
CA THR A 22 12.77 4.51 6.19
C THR A 22 12.12 4.32 4.84
N LEU A 23 12.21 5.34 3.97
CA LEU A 23 11.67 5.28 2.62
C LEU A 23 12.20 3.98 2.03
N LYS A 24 11.31 2.99 1.87
CA LYS A 24 11.66 1.66 1.35
C LYS A 24 12.31 1.83 -0.04
N CYS A 25 11.87 2.86 -0.77
CA CYS A 25 12.26 3.19 -2.13
C CYS A 25 12.29 4.72 -2.32
N ALA A 26 13.08 5.22 -3.27
CA ALA A 26 12.95 6.61 -3.72
C ALA A 26 11.61 6.82 -4.45
N ASP A 27 11.05 8.04 -4.39
CA ASP A 27 9.74 8.35 -5.00
C ASP A 27 9.69 8.02 -6.50
N SER A 28 10.81 8.14 -7.21
CA SER A 28 10.93 7.86 -8.64
C SER A 28 11.27 6.41 -8.97
N ASP A 29 11.46 5.54 -7.98
CA ASP A 29 11.89 4.15 -8.19
C ASP A 29 10.68 3.22 -8.25
N GLU A 30 10.00 3.25 -9.39
CA GLU A 30 8.81 2.44 -9.66
C GLU A 30 9.05 0.95 -9.44
N LEU A 31 10.23 0.44 -9.85
CA LEU A 31 10.56 -0.97 -9.74
C LEU A 31 10.68 -1.39 -8.26
N CYS A 32 11.35 -0.59 -7.45
CA CYS A 32 11.45 -0.85 -6.02
C CYS A 32 10.06 -0.87 -5.36
N TRP A 33 9.18 0.09 -5.70
CA TRP A 33 7.82 0.11 -5.17
C TRP A 33 6.98 -1.09 -5.60
N GLN A 34 7.07 -1.52 -6.87
CA GLN A 34 6.42 -2.74 -7.32
C GLN A 34 6.91 -3.98 -6.54
N GLN A 35 8.21 -4.08 -6.29
CA GLN A 35 8.78 -5.19 -5.51
C GLN A 35 8.31 -5.16 -4.05
N ALA A 36 8.26 -3.98 -3.44
CA ALA A 36 7.78 -3.81 -2.07
C ALA A 36 6.29 -4.21 -1.94
N ALA A 37 5.44 -3.73 -2.85
CA ALA A 37 4.02 -4.08 -2.88
C ALA A 37 3.79 -5.58 -3.09
N ASN A 38 4.57 -6.21 -3.97
CA ASN A 38 4.51 -7.65 -4.19
C ASN A 38 4.93 -8.45 -2.94
N ALA A 39 5.94 -7.99 -2.20
CA ALA A 39 6.39 -8.64 -0.98
C ALA A 39 5.34 -8.55 0.13
N GLU A 40 4.74 -7.36 0.31
CA GLU A 40 3.69 -7.11 1.29
C GLU A 40 2.42 -7.93 0.99
N TRP A 41 2.00 -7.95 -0.28
CA TRP A 41 0.90 -8.81 -0.71
C TRP A 41 1.19 -10.28 -0.42
N ARG A 42 2.41 -10.76 -0.70
CA ARG A 42 2.77 -12.16 -0.50
C ARG A 42 2.72 -12.57 0.97
N GLU A 43 3.13 -11.68 1.87
CA GLU A 43 3.06 -11.92 3.31
C GLU A 43 1.62 -12.13 3.79
N GLU A 44 0.68 -11.31 3.29
CA GLU A 44 -0.72 -11.38 3.71
C GLU A 44 -1.55 -12.44 2.98
N PHE A 45 -1.32 -12.62 1.67
CA PHE A 45 -2.22 -13.36 0.79
C PHE A 45 -1.57 -14.56 0.09
N GLY A 46 -0.26 -14.77 0.27
CA GLY A 46 0.50 -15.78 -0.47
C GLY A 46 0.83 -15.35 -1.90
N ASP A 47 1.15 -16.30 -2.77
CA ASP A 47 1.58 -15.96 -4.12
C ASP A 47 0.49 -15.22 -4.92
N MET A 48 0.90 -14.13 -5.57
CA MET A 48 0.03 -13.35 -6.42
C MET A 48 -0.57 -14.25 -7.52
N PRO A 49 -1.90 -14.24 -7.70
CA PRO A 49 -2.52 -15.03 -8.76
C PRO A 49 -1.98 -14.58 -10.12
N PRO A 50 -1.89 -15.49 -11.10
CA PRO A 50 -1.47 -15.12 -12.45
C PRO A 50 -2.45 -14.08 -13.03
N PRO A 51 -1.97 -13.18 -13.92
CA PRO A 51 -2.84 -12.27 -14.64
C PRO A 51 -3.98 -13.03 -15.35
N LEU A 52 -5.12 -12.36 -15.51
CA LEU A 52 -6.21 -12.89 -16.32
C LEU A 52 -5.75 -13.10 -17.77
N THR A 53 -6.34 -14.09 -18.45
CA THR A 53 -6.20 -14.18 -19.91
C THR A 53 -6.90 -12.99 -20.56
N ALA A 54 -6.51 -12.65 -21.79
CA ALA A 54 -7.14 -11.55 -22.53
C ALA A 54 -8.65 -11.77 -22.70
N GLU A 55 -9.09 -13.01 -22.90
CA GLU A 55 -10.50 -13.38 -23.00
C GLU A 55 -11.23 -13.18 -21.67
N ALA A 56 -10.65 -13.65 -20.56
CA ALA A 56 -11.24 -13.50 -19.23
C ALA A 56 -11.33 -12.02 -18.83
N GLU A 57 -10.29 -11.23 -19.13
CA GLU A 57 -10.30 -9.78 -18.89
C GLU A 57 -11.40 -9.08 -19.69
N LYS A 58 -11.58 -9.45 -20.97
CA LYS A 58 -12.65 -8.91 -21.82
C LYS A 58 -14.04 -9.22 -21.26
N GLU A 59 -14.27 -10.45 -20.79
CA GLU A 59 -15.53 -10.87 -20.19
C GLU A 59 -15.83 -10.11 -18.90
N VAL A 60 -14.83 -9.99 -18.02
CA VAL A 60 -14.94 -9.23 -16.77
C VAL A 60 -15.24 -7.76 -17.05
N ARG A 61 -14.53 -7.12 -17.98
CA ARG A 61 -14.79 -5.73 -18.38
C ARG A 61 -16.20 -5.54 -18.94
N ALA A 62 -16.67 -6.43 -19.80
CA ALA A 62 -18.03 -6.37 -20.33
C ALA A 62 -19.09 -6.53 -19.24
N TRP A 63 -18.86 -7.43 -18.28
CA TRP A 63 -19.74 -7.62 -17.14
C TRP A 63 -19.77 -6.37 -16.25
N LEU A 64 -18.61 -5.77 -15.96
CA LEU A 64 -18.50 -4.55 -15.16
C LEU A 64 -19.21 -3.37 -15.83
N ALA A 65 -19.00 -3.15 -17.13
CA ALA A 65 -19.68 -2.10 -17.88
C ALA A 65 -21.21 -2.23 -17.83
N LYS A 66 -21.72 -3.47 -17.84
CA LYS A 66 -23.17 -3.75 -17.75
C LYS A 66 -23.74 -3.49 -16.35
N HIS A 67 -23.03 -3.86 -15.29
CA HIS A 67 -23.57 -3.81 -13.91
C HIS A 67 -23.20 -2.53 -13.16
N TYR A 68 -22.14 -1.84 -13.59
CA TYR A 68 -21.67 -0.59 -13.04
C TYR A 68 -21.55 0.49 -14.13
N PRO A 69 -22.65 0.87 -14.80
CA PRO A 69 -22.61 1.75 -15.97
C PRO A 69 -22.11 3.16 -15.68
N ASN A 70 -22.19 3.62 -14.43
CA ASN A 70 -21.78 4.96 -14.00
C ASN A 70 -20.29 5.04 -13.61
N THR A 71 -19.49 4.07 -14.05
CA THR A 71 -18.04 4.02 -13.85
C THR A 71 -17.33 4.17 -15.19
N ASP A 72 -16.02 4.35 -15.14
CA ASP A 72 -15.13 4.43 -16.31
C ASP A 72 -15.10 3.14 -17.15
N PHE A 73 -15.61 2.01 -16.65
CA PHE A 73 -15.76 0.77 -17.43
C PHE A 73 -16.67 0.90 -18.67
N SER A 74 -17.53 1.92 -18.73
CA SER A 74 -18.39 2.17 -19.90
C SER A 74 -17.71 3.04 -20.97
N ASN A 75 -16.53 3.60 -20.70
CA ASN A 75 -15.84 4.56 -21.57
C ASN A 75 -14.41 4.07 -21.88
N PRO A 76 -14.24 3.23 -22.92
CA PRO A 76 -12.97 2.58 -23.25
C PRO A 76 -11.88 3.53 -23.77
#